data_AF-A0A1F9V8P6-F1
#
_entry.id   AF-A0A1F9V8P6-F1
#
_cell.length_a   1.000
_cell.length_b   1.000
_cell.length_c   1.000
_cell.angle_alpha   90.00
_cell.angle_beta   90.00
_cell.angle_gamma   90.00
#
_symmetry.space_group_name_H-M   'P 1'
#
loop_
_entity.id
_entity.type
_entity.pdbx_description
1 polymer ?
#
loop_
_entity_poly.entity_id
_entity_poly.type
_entity_poly.pdbx_seq_one_letter_code
_entity_poly.pdbx_strand_id
1 'polypeptide(L)'
;MKVLYAGDSPLGGSANYLLGILNFLRADVLHLAPAEILSSQHFKKQFDVIIFSDYSRDSAPDSSQKIVVEQVQNGAGFLMIGGWGSFTGLNGSWRNSLIEKLLPVRCLKKDDRRNFSSGALMAQNQKHKMFQSVNFKNAPILCGLNEVSLKKNSMVLLNAKPIHFSNSGLVLKGEVPLLVVDSNSQDRCAAFTCDIAPHWCGGMVDWGSKRMKLSVNSKIKIEVGDQYVRFFTALIHWLARKTN
;
A
#
# COMPACT_ATOMS: atom_id res chain seq x y z
N MET A 1 -10.29 -11.78 -9.72
CA MET A 1 -10.47 -11.50 -8.28
C MET A 1 -11.26 -10.21 -8.18
N LYS A 2 -12.12 -10.03 -7.18
CA LYS A 2 -12.88 -8.80 -6.98
C LYS A 2 -12.11 -7.90 -6.03
N VAL A 3 -11.86 -6.66 -6.44
CA VAL A 3 -11.07 -5.70 -5.65
C VAL A 3 -11.87 -4.42 -5.46
N LEU A 4 -12.01 -3.99 -4.21
CA LEU A 4 -12.38 -2.61 -3.90
C LEU A 4 -11.10 -1.82 -3.71
N TYR A 5 -10.96 -0.73 -4.46
CA TYR A 5 -9.83 0.18 -4.37
C TYR A 5 -10.35 1.59 -4.14
N ALA A 6 -10.08 2.17 -2.97
CA ALA A 6 -10.51 3.52 -2.63
C ALA A 6 -9.30 4.45 -2.50
N GLY A 7 -9.39 5.61 -3.17
CA GLY A 7 -8.52 6.77 -3.04
C GLY A 7 -7.54 7.00 -4.21
N ASP A 8 -6.36 7.53 -3.87
CA ASP A 8 -5.33 8.20 -4.68
C ASP A 8 -5.85 9.38 -5.51
N SER A 9 -6.66 9.13 -6.53
CA SER A 9 -7.25 10.16 -7.38
C SER A 9 -8.41 9.58 -8.19
N PRO A 10 -9.21 10.41 -8.88
CA PRO A 10 -10.02 9.93 -10.00
C PRO A 10 -9.16 9.29 -11.09
N LEU A 11 -9.82 8.56 -12.00
CA LEU A 11 -9.21 8.02 -13.22
C LEU A 11 -8.53 9.15 -14.02
N GLY A 12 -7.29 8.92 -14.47
CA GLY A 12 -6.48 9.96 -15.11
C GLY A 12 -5.40 10.57 -14.21
N GLY A 13 -5.48 10.38 -12.89
CA GLY A 13 -4.43 10.78 -11.94
C GLY A 13 -3.59 9.62 -11.40
N SER A 14 -3.08 9.78 -10.17
CA SER A 14 -2.26 8.80 -9.45
C SER A 14 -2.90 7.41 -9.33
N ALA A 15 -4.23 7.30 -9.30
CA ALA A 15 -4.88 5.99 -9.23
C ALA A 15 -4.58 5.07 -10.42
N ASN A 16 -4.16 5.64 -11.56
CA ASN A 16 -3.77 4.88 -12.74
C ASN A 16 -2.66 3.85 -12.46
N TYR A 17 -1.76 4.13 -11.52
CA TYR A 17 -0.64 3.25 -11.18
C TYR A 17 -1.13 1.89 -10.66
N LEU A 18 -2.00 1.90 -9.65
CA LEU A 18 -2.58 0.69 -9.11
C LEU A 18 -3.64 0.09 -10.06
N LEU A 19 -4.47 0.91 -10.71
CA LEU A 19 -5.46 0.41 -11.68
C LEU A 19 -4.81 -0.35 -12.85
N GLY A 20 -3.65 0.10 -13.33
CA GLY A 20 -2.89 -0.60 -14.35
C GLY A 20 -2.44 -1.99 -13.89
N ILE A 21 -1.96 -2.11 -12.65
CA ILE A 21 -1.60 -3.40 -12.03
C ILE A 21 -2.83 -4.29 -11.86
N LEU A 22 -3.93 -3.75 -11.34
CA LEU A 22 -5.16 -4.51 -11.12
C LEU A 22 -5.78 -5.01 -12.44
N ASN A 23 -5.72 -4.20 -13.50
CA ASN A 23 -6.14 -4.62 -14.84
C ASN A 23 -5.20 -5.69 -15.41
N PHE A 24 -3.88 -5.58 -15.19
CA PHE A 24 -2.91 -6.63 -15.56
C PHE A 24 -3.22 -7.97 -14.86
N LEU A 25 -3.70 -7.92 -13.61
CA LEU A 25 -4.18 -9.07 -12.85
C LEU A 25 -5.56 -9.59 -13.29
N ARG A 26 -6.21 -8.94 -14.27
CA ARG A 26 -7.59 -9.22 -14.70
C ARG A 26 -8.58 -9.20 -13.52
N ALA A 27 -8.39 -8.24 -12.60
CA ALA A 27 -9.30 -8.03 -11.48
C ALA A 27 -10.60 -7.37 -11.95
N ASP A 28 -11.72 -7.73 -11.30
CA ASP A 28 -12.98 -7.00 -11.34
C ASP A 28 -12.88 -5.90 -10.28
N VAL A 29 -12.66 -4.65 -10.70
CA VAL A 29 -12.30 -3.54 -9.81
C VAL A 29 -13.47 -2.58 -9.64
N LEU A 30 -13.84 -2.33 -8.38
CA LEU A 30 -14.60 -1.15 -8.00
C LEU A 30 -13.62 -0.10 -7.47
N HIS A 31 -13.46 0.99 -8.22
CA HIS A 31 -12.64 2.12 -7.81
C HIS A 31 -13.52 3.26 -7.28
N LEU A 32 -13.12 3.84 -6.15
CA LEU A 32 -13.72 5.04 -5.57
C LEU A 32 -12.65 6.13 -5.49
N ALA A 33 -12.89 7.29 -6.07
CA ALA A 33 -12.01 8.44 -5.94
C ALA A 33 -12.02 8.99 -4.49
N PRO A 34 -11.02 9.78 -4.07
CA PRO A 34 -10.87 10.23 -2.67
C PRO A 34 -12.10 10.88 -2.03
N ALA A 35 -12.90 11.64 -2.79
CA ALA A 35 -14.08 12.35 -2.32
C ALA A 35 -15.37 11.51 -2.32
N GLU A 36 -15.36 10.32 -2.92
CA GLU A 36 -16.54 9.45 -2.96
C GLU A 36 -16.73 8.75 -1.63
N ILE A 37 -17.93 8.84 -1.04
CA ILE A 37 -18.23 8.24 0.26
C ILE A 37 -18.45 6.74 0.13
N LEU A 38 -17.67 5.95 0.86
CA LEU A 38 -17.86 4.51 0.98
C LEU A 38 -19.17 4.21 1.71
N SER A 39 -20.09 3.53 1.02
CA SER A 39 -21.41 3.20 1.54
C SER A 39 -21.71 1.70 1.41
N SER A 40 -22.78 1.24 2.07
CA SER A 40 -23.24 -0.14 1.97
C SER A 40 -23.59 -0.57 0.54
N GLN A 41 -23.91 0.38 -0.35
CA GLN A 41 -24.23 0.09 -1.75
C GLN A 41 -23.02 -0.46 -2.52
N HIS A 42 -21.80 -0.13 -2.10
CA HIS A 42 -20.55 -0.64 -2.69
C HIS A 42 -20.27 -2.10 -2.30
N PHE A 43 -20.89 -2.58 -1.21
CA PHE A 43 -20.67 -3.91 -0.66
C PHE A 43 -21.79 -4.90 -1.01
N LYS A 44 -22.53 -4.66 -2.10
CA LYS A 44 -23.48 -5.64 -2.66
C LYS A 44 -22.82 -6.97 -3.09
N LYS A 45 -21.49 -7.00 -3.15
CA LYS A 45 -20.67 -8.17 -3.46
C LYS A 45 -19.60 -8.33 -2.39
N GLN A 46 -19.20 -9.58 -2.16
CA GLN A 46 -17.98 -9.89 -1.41
C GLN A 46 -16.75 -9.55 -2.27
N PHE A 47 -15.78 -8.84 -1.68
CA PHE A 47 -14.47 -8.60 -2.29
C PHE A 47 -13.45 -9.64 -1.84
N ASP A 48 -12.51 -9.97 -2.72
CA ASP A 48 -11.35 -10.79 -2.38
C ASP A 48 -10.28 -9.93 -1.68
N VAL A 49 -10.15 -8.66 -2.10
CA VAL A 49 -9.20 -7.69 -1.55
C VAL A 49 -9.85 -6.31 -1.44
N ILE A 50 -9.63 -5.63 -0.34
CA ILE A 50 -10.01 -4.23 -0.11
C ILE A 50 -8.75 -3.41 0.10
N ILE A 51 -8.56 -2.34 -0.68
CA ILE A 51 -7.37 -1.51 -0.69
C ILE A 51 -7.76 -0.05 -0.43
N PHE A 52 -7.20 0.56 0.61
CA PHE A 52 -7.26 2.00 0.84
C PHE A 52 -5.87 2.61 0.59
N SER A 53 -5.80 3.61 -0.29
CA SER A 53 -4.59 4.36 -0.63
C SER A 53 -4.97 5.82 -0.79
N ASP A 54 -4.38 6.72 -0.02
CA ASP A 54 -4.76 8.14 0.01
C ASP A 54 -6.28 8.37 0.09
N TYR A 55 -6.92 7.56 0.93
CA TYR A 55 -8.36 7.61 1.19
C TYR A 55 -8.60 7.98 2.65
N SER A 56 -9.20 9.15 2.87
CA SER A 56 -9.42 9.68 4.21
C SER A 56 -10.51 8.90 4.96
N ARG A 57 -10.39 8.83 6.30
CA ARG A 57 -11.46 8.35 7.17
C ARG A 57 -12.77 9.12 6.96
N ASP A 58 -12.72 10.40 6.61
CA ASP A 58 -13.91 11.23 6.39
C ASP A 58 -14.80 10.67 5.26
N SER A 59 -14.18 9.99 4.29
CA SER A 59 -14.88 9.32 3.19
C SER A 59 -15.36 7.91 3.55
N ALA A 60 -15.06 7.40 4.74
CA ALA A 60 -15.42 6.05 5.20
C ALA A 60 -16.14 6.09 6.56
N PRO A 61 -17.44 6.39 6.61
CA PRO A 61 -18.22 6.39 7.84
C PRO A 61 -18.11 5.05 8.60
N ASP A 62 -18.24 5.07 9.93
CA ASP A 62 -18.09 3.87 10.76
C ASP A 62 -19.02 2.72 10.34
N SER A 63 -20.20 3.00 9.78
CA SER A 63 -21.09 1.98 9.21
C SER A 63 -20.44 1.21 8.06
N SER A 64 -19.74 1.89 7.16
CA SER A 64 -19.00 1.27 6.06
C SER A 64 -17.75 0.54 6.55
N GLN A 65 -17.04 1.09 7.54
CA GLN A 65 -15.87 0.43 8.13
C GLN A 65 -16.24 -0.90 8.80
N LYS A 66 -17.42 -0.99 9.45
CA LYS A 66 -17.93 -2.27 10.00
C LYS A 66 -18.06 -3.34 8.92
N ILE A 67 -18.60 -2.98 7.75
CA ILE A 67 -18.74 -3.91 6.63
C ILE A 67 -17.36 -4.37 6.12
N VAL A 68 -16.37 -3.46 6.05
CA VAL A 68 -14.99 -3.83 5.69
C VAL A 68 -14.42 -4.83 6.70
N VAL A 69 -14.58 -4.58 8.00
CA VAL A 69 -14.16 -5.50 9.07
C VAL A 69 -14.81 -6.87 8.90
N GLU A 70 -16.12 -6.92 8.67
CA GLU A 70 -16.85 -8.17 8.45
C GLU A 70 -16.35 -8.92 7.22
N GLN A 71 -16.11 -8.24 6.10
CA GLN A 71 -15.59 -8.90 4.90
C GLN A 71 -14.18 -9.47 5.12
N VAL A 72 -13.32 -8.78 5.88
CA VAL A 72 -11.97 -9.25 6.22
C VAL A 72 -12.03 -10.47 7.13
N GLN A 73 -12.87 -10.45 8.16
CA GLN A 73 -13.10 -11.60 9.04
C GLN A 73 -13.66 -12.81 8.29
N ASN A 74 -14.42 -12.56 7.21
CA ASN A 74 -14.93 -13.59 6.30
C ASN A 74 -13.93 -13.98 5.19
N GLY A 75 -12.68 -13.52 5.26
CA GLY A 75 -11.58 -14.00 4.44
C GLY A 75 -11.08 -13.05 3.35
N ALA A 76 -11.62 -11.84 3.21
CA ALA A 76 -11.05 -10.81 2.34
C ALA A 76 -9.69 -10.34 2.87
N GLY A 77 -8.75 -10.04 1.97
CA GLY A 77 -7.52 -9.35 2.33
C GLY A 77 -7.74 -7.85 2.48
N PHE A 78 -7.01 -7.20 3.37
CA PHE A 78 -7.01 -5.74 3.52
C PHE A 78 -5.61 -5.15 3.37
N LEU A 79 -5.52 -4.06 2.61
CA LEU A 79 -4.28 -3.30 2.43
C LEU A 79 -4.54 -1.82 2.65
N MET A 80 -3.74 -1.22 3.53
CA MET A 80 -3.55 0.23 3.54
C MET A 80 -2.19 0.54 2.89
N ILE A 81 -2.21 1.40 1.88
CA ILE A 81 -1.05 1.99 1.21
C ILE A 81 -0.84 3.39 1.78
N GLY A 82 0.41 3.80 1.95
CA GLY A 82 0.78 5.07 2.54
C GLY A 82 0.53 6.23 1.62
N GLY A 83 0.41 7.40 2.22
CA GLY A 83 0.16 8.67 1.56
C GLY A 83 -0.31 9.71 2.57
N TRP A 84 -0.55 10.94 2.11
CA TRP A 84 -0.95 12.05 2.97
C TRP A 84 -2.40 11.94 3.48
N GLY A 85 -3.25 11.21 2.76
CA GLY A 85 -4.62 10.83 3.14
C GLY A 85 -4.72 9.44 3.79
N SER A 86 -3.59 8.83 4.17
CA SER A 86 -3.54 7.49 4.79
C SER A 86 -2.99 7.54 6.21
N PHE A 87 -3.18 6.47 6.98
CA PHE A 87 -2.77 6.38 8.39
C PHE A 87 -3.22 7.62 9.19
N THR A 88 -2.33 8.27 9.96
CA THR A 88 -2.65 9.60 10.51
C THR A 88 -2.61 10.65 9.39
N GLY A 89 -1.48 10.72 8.67
CA GLY A 89 -1.31 11.60 7.54
C GLY A 89 -1.55 13.08 7.86
N LEU A 90 -1.76 13.88 6.81
CA LEU A 90 -2.30 15.23 6.94
C LEU A 90 -3.81 15.17 7.15
N ASN A 91 -4.49 14.33 6.36
CA ASN A 91 -5.95 14.20 6.32
C ASN A 91 -6.40 12.73 6.40
N GLY A 92 -5.53 11.80 6.79
CA GLY A 92 -5.89 10.38 6.87
C GLY A 92 -6.84 10.09 8.02
N SER A 93 -6.50 10.57 9.22
CA SER A 93 -7.36 10.50 10.41
C SER A 93 -7.80 9.07 10.82
N TRP A 94 -7.05 8.04 10.42
CA TRP A 94 -7.41 6.64 10.67
C TRP A 94 -7.15 6.18 12.10
N ARG A 95 -6.44 6.96 12.92
CA ARG A 95 -6.20 6.62 14.32
C ARG A 95 -7.51 6.41 15.10
N ASN A 96 -7.54 5.34 15.90
CA ASN A 96 -8.68 4.84 16.67
C ASN A 96 -9.91 4.39 15.85
N SER A 97 -9.79 4.29 14.52
CA SER A 97 -10.87 3.78 13.66
C SER A 97 -11.05 2.26 13.77
N LEU A 98 -12.11 1.73 13.18
CA LEU A 98 -12.29 0.28 13.05
C LEU A 98 -11.27 -0.32 12.08
N ILE A 99 -10.90 0.44 11.04
CA ILE A 99 -9.88 0.04 10.07
C ILE A 99 -8.50 -0.08 10.70
N GLU A 100 -8.10 0.86 11.57
CA GLU A 100 -6.83 0.75 12.29
C GLU A 100 -6.77 -0.52 13.14
N LYS A 101 -7.91 -1.00 13.68
CA LYS A 101 -7.94 -2.24 14.46
C LYS A 101 -7.55 -3.47 13.62
N LEU A 102 -7.87 -3.48 12.33
CA LEU A 102 -7.50 -4.54 11.38
C LEU A 102 -6.00 -4.55 11.03
N LEU A 103 -5.38 -3.37 10.96
CA LEU A 103 -4.00 -3.24 10.50
C LEU A 103 -3.00 -3.90 11.47
N PRO A 104 -1.81 -4.34 11.02
CA PRO A 104 -0.77 -4.84 11.91
C PRO A 104 0.02 -3.70 12.61
N VAL A 105 -0.39 -2.44 12.42
CA VAL A 105 0.29 -1.24 12.93
C VAL A 105 -0.69 -0.28 13.61
N ARG A 106 -0.17 0.68 14.37
CA ARG A 106 -0.89 1.81 14.97
C ARG A 106 -0.49 3.10 14.28
N CYS A 107 -1.48 3.93 14.00
CA CYS A 107 -1.31 5.30 13.53
C CYS A 107 -0.81 6.18 14.70
N LEU A 108 0.09 7.11 14.43
CA LEU A 108 0.65 7.99 15.46
C LEU A 108 -0.36 9.06 15.90
N LYS A 109 -0.18 9.62 17.10
CA LYS A 109 -1.02 10.75 17.56
C LYS A 109 -0.70 12.07 16.85
N LYS A 110 0.49 12.17 16.27
CA LYS A 110 1.03 13.35 15.57
C LYS A 110 1.04 13.08 14.07
N ASP A 111 1.28 14.13 13.29
CA ASP A 111 1.62 13.99 11.87
C ASP A 111 2.72 12.92 11.71
N ASP A 112 2.42 11.91 10.91
CA ASP A 112 3.27 10.75 10.70
C ASP A 112 4.02 10.81 9.36
N ARG A 113 3.83 11.88 8.57
CA ARG A 113 4.49 12.02 7.27
C ARG A 113 5.98 12.23 7.44
N ARG A 114 6.77 11.37 6.81
CA ARG A 114 8.23 11.51 6.71
C ARG A 114 8.61 11.64 5.25
N ASN A 115 8.99 12.86 4.86
CA ASN A 115 9.53 13.13 3.53
C ASN A 115 11.06 12.96 3.57
N PHE A 116 11.60 12.16 2.66
CA PHE A 116 13.04 11.91 2.54
C PHE A 116 13.58 12.63 1.31
N SER A 117 14.03 13.87 1.47
CA SER A 117 14.58 14.66 0.36
C SER A 117 15.82 14.02 -0.29
N SER A 118 16.67 13.37 0.50
CA SER A 118 17.81 12.56 0.01
C SER A 118 17.44 11.11 -0.32
N GLY A 119 16.18 10.72 -0.09
CA GLY A 119 15.68 9.38 -0.29
C GLY A 119 15.89 8.42 0.88
N ALA A 120 15.26 7.25 0.81
CA ALA A 120 15.45 6.13 1.72
C ALA A 120 15.58 4.83 0.93
N LEU A 121 16.59 4.02 1.24
CA LEU A 121 16.81 2.73 0.59
C LEU A 121 15.78 1.72 1.11
N MET A 122 15.05 1.06 0.21
CA MET A 122 14.25 -0.11 0.56
C MET A 122 15.16 -1.28 0.92
N ALA A 123 14.91 -1.94 2.04
CA ALA A 123 15.67 -3.09 2.51
C ALA A 123 14.73 -4.23 2.91
N GLN A 124 15.08 -5.45 2.51
CA GLN A 124 14.37 -6.64 2.97
C GLN A 124 14.78 -6.97 4.40
N ASN A 125 13.82 -6.96 5.33
CA ASN A 125 14.03 -7.30 6.73
C ASN A 125 13.85 -8.81 6.97
N GLN A 126 12.82 -9.41 6.36
CA GLN A 126 12.57 -10.85 6.44
C GLN A 126 12.19 -11.43 5.07
N LYS A 127 12.60 -12.68 4.82
CA LYS A 127 12.19 -13.43 3.64
C LYS A 127 10.75 -13.89 3.82
N HIS A 128 9.92 -13.69 2.80
CA HIS A 128 8.54 -14.17 2.79
C HIS A 128 8.21 -14.82 1.45
N LYS A 129 7.47 -15.94 1.48
CA LYS A 129 7.16 -16.74 0.28
C LYS A 129 6.46 -15.92 -0.83
N MET A 130 5.66 -14.92 -0.46
CA MET A 130 4.99 -14.04 -1.43
C MET A 130 5.98 -13.36 -2.38
N PHE A 131 7.19 -13.05 -1.93
CA PHE A 131 8.19 -12.32 -2.72
C PHE A 131 9.27 -13.21 -3.34
N GLN A 132 9.01 -14.52 -3.52
CA GLN A 132 9.95 -15.43 -4.18
C GLN A 132 10.32 -14.97 -5.61
N SER A 133 9.41 -14.28 -6.30
CA SER A 133 9.62 -13.77 -7.66
C SER A 133 10.14 -12.33 -7.72
N VAL A 134 10.43 -11.69 -6.57
CA VAL A 134 10.89 -10.30 -6.48
C VAL A 134 12.38 -10.26 -6.17
N ASN A 135 13.15 -9.53 -6.97
CA ASN A 135 14.59 -9.40 -6.80
C ASN A 135 14.96 -8.12 -6.06
N PHE A 136 15.29 -8.25 -4.76
CA PHE A 136 15.70 -7.14 -3.89
C PHE A 136 17.18 -6.71 -4.05
N LYS A 137 17.98 -7.33 -4.93
CA LYS A 137 19.41 -7.00 -5.06
C LYS A 137 19.66 -5.53 -5.42
N ASN A 138 18.77 -4.94 -6.23
CA ASN A 138 18.79 -3.52 -6.61
C ASN A 138 17.51 -2.83 -6.13
N ALA A 139 17.20 -2.95 -4.83
CA ALA A 139 16.02 -2.33 -4.26
C ALA A 139 16.01 -0.80 -4.47
N PRO A 140 14.85 -0.17 -4.70
CA PRO A 140 14.76 1.21 -5.10
C PRO A 140 14.95 2.20 -3.94
N ILE A 141 15.15 3.46 -4.30
CA ILE A 141 15.09 4.60 -3.38
C ILE A 141 13.65 5.13 -3.34
N LEU A 142 13.14 5.34 -2.13
CA LEU A 142 11.83 5.90 -1.84
C LEU A 142 11.97 7.37 -1.39
N CYS A 143 10.91 8.17 -1.58
CA CYS A 143 10.92 9.59 -1.25
C CYS A 143 10.10 9.96 -0.01
N GLY A 144 9.32 9.02 0.55
CA GLY A 144 8.61 9.25 1.81
C GLY A 144 7.75 8.07 2.23
N LEU A 145 7.15 8.20 3.42
CA LEU A 145 6.24 7.21 4.02
C LEU A 145 5.51 7.82 5.22
N ASN A 146 4.53 7.08 5.74
CA ASN A 146 3.94 7.29 7.06
C ASN A 146 4.73 6.52 8.14
N GLU A 147 5.11 7.20 9.22
CA GLU A 147 5.67 6.57 10.42
C GLU A 147 4.58 5.86 11.21
N VAL A 148 4.84 4.63 11.66
CA VAL A 148 3.84 3.82 12.37
C VAL A 148 4.46 3.08 13.54
N SER A 149 3.63 2.74 14.55
CA SER A 149 4.05 1.86 15.64
C SER A 149 3.56 0.43 15.41
N LEU A 150 4.41 -0.55 15.68
CA LEU A 150 4.07 -1.96 15.51
C LEU A 150 3.05 -2.46 16.55
N LYS A 151 2.13 -3.35 16.16
CA LYS A 151 1.35 -4.14 17.12
C LYS A 151 2.11 -5.40 17.54
N LYS A 152 1.69 -6.03 18.65
CA LYS A 152 2.35 -7.21 19.23
C LYS A 152 2.54 -8.37 18.23
N ASN A 153 1.56 -8.61 17.36
CA ASN A 153 1.56 -9.73 16.40
C ASN A 153 1.84 -9.23 14.97
N SER A 154 2.85 -8.38 14.82
CA SER A 154 3.22 -7.83 13.52
C SER A 154 4.53 -8.44 13.02
N MET A 155 4.63 -8.62 11.71
CA MET A 155 5.83 -9.07 11.02
C MET A 155 6.26 -8.00 10.03
N VAL A 156 7.43 -7.42 10.25
CA VAL A 156 8.02 -6.41 9.34
C VAL A 156 8.80 -7.12 8.25
N LEU A 157 8.30 -7.07 7.02
CA LEU A 157 8.91 -7.71 5.87
C LEU A 157 9.95 -6.82 5.20
N LEU A 158 9.66 -5.52 5.10
CA LEU A 158 10.54 -4.52 4.51
C LEU A 158 10.72 -3.34 5.46
N ASN A 159 11.92 -2.75 5.44
CA ASN A 159 12.25 -1.48 6.08
C ASN A 159 12.67 -0.46 5.02
N ALA A 160 12.48 0.83 5.32
CA ALA A 160 13.14 1.94 4.64
C ALA A 160 14.32 2.42 5.49
N LYS A 161 15.47 2.67 4.85
CA LYS A 161 16.69 3.17 5.48
C LYS A 161 17.00 4.58 4.98
N PRO A 162 16.62 5.64 5.71
CA PRO A 162 16.86 7.03 5.29
C PRO A 162 18.32 7.30 4.98
N ILE A 163 18.56 7.95 3.85
CA ILE A 163 19.88 8.35 3.39
C ILE A 163 20.19 9.75 3.95
N HIS A 164 21.37 9.92 4.52
CA HIS A 164 21.88 11.20 4.98
C HIS A 164 23.28 11.44 4.42
N PHE A 165 23.57 12.70 4.10
CA PHE A 165 24.91 13.14 3.76
C PHE A 165 25.59 13.77 4.97
N SER A 166 26.86 13.46 5.13
CA SER A 166 27.74 14.04 6.15
C SER A 166 29.10 14.32 5.54
N ASN A 167 29.97 15.03 6.26
CA ASN A 167 31.33 15.31 5.80
C ASN A 167 32.17 14.03 5.56
N SER A 168 31.76 12.89 6.14
CA SER A 168 32.38 11.57 5.93
C SER A 168 31.68 10.73 4.84
N GLY A 169 30.73 11.31 4.09
CA GLY A 169 30.03 10.66 2.99
C GLY A 169 28.58 10.29 3.29
N LEU A 170 28.06 9.34 2.50
CA LEU A 170 26.69 8.85 2.57
C LEU A 170 26.55 7.85 3.73
N VAL A 171 25.59 8.10 4.61
CA VAL A 171 25.25 7.22 5.75
C VAL A 171 23.77 6.89 5.76
N LEU A 172 23.43 5.66 6.15
CA LEU A 172 22.05 5.25 6.41
C LEU A 172 21.75 5.46 7.90
N LYS A 173 20.67 6.17 8.23
CA LYS A 173 20.30 6.43 9.63
C LYS A 173 18.94 5.82 9.98
N GLY A 174 18.99 4.82 10.85
CA GLY A 174 17.82 4.14 11.37
C GLY A 174 17.12 3.27 10.34
N GLU A 175 16.05 2.62 10.80
CA GLU A 175 15.18 1.79 9.98
C GLU A 175 13.74 2.14 10.31
N VAL A 176 12.90 2.27 9.29
CA VAL A 176 11.48 2.59 9.43
C VAL A 176 10.66 1.48 8.80
N PRO A 177 9.64 0.92 9.47
CA PRO A 177 8.81 -0.12 8.88
C PRO A 177 8.19 0.33 7.56
N LEU A 178 8.39 -0.46 6.51
CA LEU A 178 7.92 -0.16 5.14
C LEU A 178 6.75 -1.07 4.73
N LEU A 179 6.88 -2.37 4.97
CA LEU A 179 5.79 -3.32 4.73
C LEU A 179 5.64 -4.20 5.97
N VAL A 180 4.47 -4.13 6.59
CA VAL A 180 4.13 -4.86 7.80
C VAL A 180 2.88 -5.70 7.54
N VAL A 181 2.91 -6.97 7.93
CA VAL A 181 1.79 -7.90 7.86
C VAL A 181 1.46 -8.47 9.24
N ASP A 182 0.27 -9.04 9.42
CA ASP A 182 -0.05 -9.83 10.62
C ASP A 182 0.77 -11.14 10.63
N SER A 183 1.36 -11.50 11.77
CA SER A 183 2.15 -12.73 11.91
C SER A 183 1.30 -14.01 11.83
N ASN A 184 0.01 -13.94 12.17
CA ASN A 184 -0.86 -15.10 12.33
C ASN A 184 -1.64 -15.48 11.07
N SER A 185 -1.54 -14.68 9.99
CA SER A 185 -2.04 -14.96 8.62
C SER A 185 -3.53 -15.28 8.43
N GLN A 186 -4.33 -15.40 9.50
CA GLN A 186 -5.78 -15.62 9.42
C GLN A 186 -6.46 -14.44 8.74
N ASP A 187 -6.25 -13.24 9.26
CA ASP A 187 -6.66 -12.01 8.62
C ASP A 187 -5.47 -11.51 7.78
N ARG A 188 -5.60 -11.56 6.44
CA ARG A 188 -4.54 -11.11 5.52
C ARG A 188 -4.56 -9.59 5.43
N CYS A 189 -4.09 -8.94 6.48
CA CYS A 189 -3.95 -7.50 6.57
C CYS A 189 -2.50 -7.08 6.36
N ALA A 190 -2.30 -6.04 5.55
CA ALA A 190 -1.01 -5.44 5.27
C ALA A 190 -1.05 -3.92 5.42
N ALA A 191 0.04 -3.36 5.94
CA ALA A 191 0.33 -1.93 5.92
C ALA A 191 1.60 -1.72 5.10
N PHE A 192 1.46 -1.12 3.90
CA PHE A 192 2.58 -0.61 3.13
C PHE A 192 2.67 0.90 3.39
N THR A 193 3.69 1.36 4.09
CA THR A 193 3.73 2.72 4.64
C THR A 193 4.22 3.77 3.64
N CYS A 194 4.82 3.33 2.53
CA CYS A 194 5.11 4.18 1.38
C CYS A 194 3.94 4.15 0.39
N ASP A 195 4.03 5.00 -0.62
CA ASP A 195 3.02 5.16 -1.66
C ASP A 195 3.35 4.26 -2.88
N ILE A 196 2.30 3.84 -3.58
CA ILE A 196 2.38 3.15 -4.86
C ILE A 196 2.57 4.13 -6.03
N ALA A 197 2.16 5.38 -5.86
CA ALA A 197 2.19 6.44 -6.85
C ALA A 197 3.09 7.62 -6.41
N PRO A 198 3.38 8.57 -7.33
CA PRO A 198 4.12 9.77 -6.99
C PRO A 198 3.41 10.62 -5.93
N HIS A 199 4.16 11.31 -5.06
CA HIS A 199 5.62 11.52 -5.13
C HIS A 199 6.44 10.57 -4.26
N TRP A 200 5.85 9.86 -3.29
CA TRP A 200 6.58 9.08 -2.30
C TRP A 200 7.18 7.78 -2.82
N CYS A 201 6.57 7.17 -3.85
CA CYS A 201 7.10 5.95 -4.46
C CYS A 201 8.55 6.12 -4.95
N GLY A 202 8.98 7.35 -5.26
CA GLY A 202 10.33 7.64 -5.73
C GLY A 202 10.72 6.75 -6.91
N GLY A 203 11.93 6.21 -6.87
CA GLY A 203 12.46 5.30 -7.88
C GLY A 203 11.79 3.92 -7.89
N MET A 204 10.90 3.60 -6.93
CA MET A 204 10.20 2.31 -6.91
C MET A 204 9.34 2.12 -8.14
N VAL A 205 8.72 3.18 -8.67
CA VAL A 205 7.90 3.14 -9.89
C VAL A 205 8.68 2.63 -11.11
N ASP A 206 9.99 2.83 -11.11
CA ASP A 206 10.91 2.42 -12.17
C ASP A 206 11.72 1.18 -11.82
N TRP A 207 11.38 0.51 -10.71
CA TRP A 207 12.17 -0.59 -10.20
C TRP A 207 12.19 -1.80 -11.15
N GLY A 208 13.39 -2.20 -11.54
CA GLY A 208 13.63 -3.36 -12.38
C GLY A 208 14.64 -3.08 -13.48
N SER A 209 14.69 -3.97 -14.47
CA SER A 209 15.56 -3.83 -15.64
C SER A 209 14.78 -3.69 -16.94
N LYS A 210 13.45 -3.91 -16.88
CA LYS A 210 12.55 -3.84 -18.03
C LYS A 210 11.41 -2.89 -17.73
N ARG A 211 10.90 -2.25 -18.79
CA ARG A 211 9.69 -1.44 -18.75
C ARG A 211 8.47 -2.28 -19.09
N MET A 212 7.39 -2.09 -18.36
CA MET A 212 6.09 -2.71 -18.60
C MET A 212 5.06 -1.63 -18.89
N LYS A 213 4.41 -1.74 -20.06
CA LYS A 213 3.27 -0.90 -20.43
C LYS A 213 1.99 -1.58 -19.99
N LEU A 214 1.31 -1.01 -19.00
CA LEU A 214 0.05 -1.54 -18.48
C LEU A 214 -1.11 -0.65 -18.92
N SER A 215 -2.14 -1.26 -19.51
CA SER A 215 -3.39 -0.56 -19.79
C SER A 215 -4.18 -0.39 -18.51
N VAL A 216 -4.70 0.81 -18.27
CA VAL A 216 -5.72 1.09 -17.25
C VAL A 216 -7.11 0.90 -17.87
N ASN A 217 -7.29 1.42 -19.08
CA ASN A 217 -8.46 1.18 -19.94
C ASN A 217 -8.05 1.32 -21.42
N SER A 218 -9.02 1.49 -22.33
CA SER A 218 -8.75 1.62 -23.77
C SER A 218 -7.96 2.88 -24.15
N LYS A 219 -7.93 3.92 -23.31
CA LYS A 219 -7.30 5.22 -23.58
C LYS A 219 -6.08 5.51 -22.71
N ILE A 220 -6.04 4.98 -21.49
CA ILE A 220 -5.04 5.29 -20.48
C ILE A 220 -4.09 4.11 -20.31
N LYS A 221 -2.79 4.39 -20.35
CA LYS A 221 -1.72 3.45 -20.08
C LYS A 221 -0.71 4.09 -19.13
N ILE A 222 -0.07 3.25 -18.32
CA ILE A 222 1.11 3.61 -17.54
C ILE A 222 2.31 2.82 -18.07
N GLU A 223 3.52 3.33 -17.84
CA GLU A 223 4.75 2.60 -18.08
C GLU A 223 5.59 2.58 -16.81
N VAL A 224 5.85 1.40 -16.27
CA VAL A 224 6.49 1.18 -14.95
C VAL A 224 7.56 0.08 -15.02
N GLY A 225 8.37 -0.07 -13.98
CA GLY A 225 9.39 -1.11 -13.90
C GLY A 225 8.81 -2.53 -13.70
N ASP A 226 9.51 -3.56 -14.18
CA ASP A 226 9.02 -4.95 -14.07
C ASP A 226 9.02 -5.48 -12.64
N GLN A 227 9.96 -5.04 -11.79
CA GLN A 227 9.97 -5.45 -10.37
C GLN A 227 8.90 -4.72 -9.56
N TYR A 228 8.57 -3.47 -9.92
CA TYR A 228 7.41 -2.76 -9.38
C TYR A 228 6.12 -3.56 -9.58
N VAL A 229 5.86 -4.02 -10.82
CA VAL A 229 4.68 -4.84 -11.12
C VAL A 229 4.73 -6.16 -10.36
N ARG A 230 5.86 -6.87 -10.36
CA ARG A 230 6.02 -8.14 -9.62
C ARG A 230 5.78 -7.99 -8.12
N PHE A 231 6.25 -6.89 -7.52
CA PHE A 231 6.10 -6.63 -6.10
C PHE A 231 4.63 -6.45 -5.71
N PHE A 232 3.92 -5.55 -6.38
CA PHE A 232 2.51 -5.28 -6.06
C PHE A 232 1.59 -6.44 -6.45
N THR A 233 1.85 -7.12 -7.57
CA THR A 233 1.09 -8.32 -7.95
C THR A 233 1.25 -9.44 -6.91
N ALA A 234 2.47 -9.69 -6.44
CA ALA A 234 2.73 -10.67 -5.37
C ALA A 234 2.01 -10.33 -4.07
N LEU A 235 2.03 -9.04 -3.66
CA LEU A 235 1.32 -8.59 -2.47
C LEU A 235 -0.19 -8.76 -2.61
N ILE A 236 -0.76 -8.37 -3.75
CA ILE A 236 -2.21 -8.47 -4.00
C ILE A 236 -2.66 -9.94 -4.11
N HIS A 237 -1.89 -10.81 -4.76
CA HIS A 237 -2.17 -12.25 -4.79
C HIS A 237 -2.12 -12.87 -3.39
N TRP A 238 -1.12 -12.49 -2.59
CA TRP A 238 -1.05 -12.90 -1.19
C TRP A 238 -2.30 -12.42 -0.43
N LEU A 239 -2.72 -11.16 -0.56
CA LEU A 239 -3.95 -10.70 0.10
C LEU A 239 -5.18 -11.49 -0.35
N ALA A 240 -5.31 -11.76 -1.66
CA ALA A 240 -6.42 -12.47 -2.28
C ALA A 240 -6.45 -13.99 -1.99
N ARG A 241 -5.52 -14.52 -1.19
CA ARG A 241 -5.37 -15.97 -0.94
C ARG A 241 -5.10 -16.81 -2.20
N LYS A 242 -4.50 -16.19 -3.22
CA LYS A 242 -4.12 -16.86 -4.46
C LYS A 242 -2.64 -17.20 -4.47
N THR A 243 -2.29 -18.30 -5.11
CA THR A 243 -0.89 -18.61 -5.45
C THR A 243 -0.46 -17.75 -6.64
N ASN A 244 0.79 -17.26 -6.60
CA ASN A 244 1.44 -16.57 -7.73
C ASN A 244 1.66 -17.49 -8.92
#